data_AF-A0A5J4L5E9-F1
#
_entry.id   AF-A0A5J4L5E9-F1
#
_cell.length_a   1.000
_cell.length_b   1.000
_cell.length_c   1.000
_cell.angle_alpha   90.00
_cell.angle_beta   90.00
_cell.angle_gamma   90.00
#
_symmetry.space_group_name_H-M   'P 1'
#
loop_
_entity.id
_entity.type
_entity.pdbx_description
1 polymer ?
#
loop_
_entity_poly.entity_id
_entity_poly.type
_entity_poly.pdbx_seq_one_letter_code
_entity_poly.pdbx_strand_id
1 'polypeptide(L)'
;MIISFIDKQSHSKGEIYTIKIGERTLRVLFLHHAIERIKKWGIKEEMVVETLILPEEVIIGHRNRYIAHRRYGDHIVRAVYEYEGELPVLLTVYFPYADRYFKGGGVYEDKIFKGI
;
A
#
# COMPACT_ATOMS: atom_id res chain seq x y z
N MET A 1 2.77 -10.32 -14.09
CA MET A 1 3.84 -9.54 -13.44
C MET A 1 4.20 -10.23 -12.14
N ILE A 2 5.48 -10.44 -11.84
CA ILE A 2 5.91 -11.08 -10.59
C ILE A 2 6.28 -9.97 -9.61
N ILE A 3 5.69 -10.01 -8.41
CA ILE A 3 6.01 -9.13 -7.28
C ILE A 3 6.64 -10.01 -6.20
N SER A 4 7.80 -9.63 -5.70
CA SER A 4 8.45 -10.35 -4.59
C SER A 4 9.20 -9.41 -3.65
N PHE A 5 9.22 -9.75 -2.37
CA PHE A 5 10.12 -9.12 -1.41
C PHE A 5 11.54 -9.63 -1.63
N ILE A 6 12.51 -8.72 -1.71
CA ILE A 6 13.91 -9.08 -1.89
C ILE A 6 14.81 -8.65 -0.73
N ASP A 7 14.38 -7.65 0.04
CA ASP A 7 15.13 -7.17 1.21
C ASP A 7 14.21 -6.42 2.18
N LYS A 8 14.60 -6.40 3.45
CA LYS A 8 13.88 -5.75 4.55
C LYS A 8 14.89 -5.16 5.54
N GLN A 9 14.83 -3.85 5.73
CA GLN A 9 15.76 -3.11 6.59
C GLN A 9 15.03 -2.40 7.72
N SER A 10 15.54 -2.51 8.94
CA SER A 10 15.01 -1.77 10.08
C SER A 10 15.18 -0.26 9.90
N HIS A 11 14.18 0.50 10.31
CA HIS A 11 14.18 1.96 10.31
C HIS A 11 13.64 2.47 11.65
N SER A 12 14.02 3.68 12.08
CA SER A 12 13.61 4.22 13.39
C SER A 12 12.09 4.35 13.55
N LYS A 13 11.36 4.48 12.45
CA LYS A 13 9.89 4.58 12.43
C LYS A 13 9.16 3.29 12.04
N GLY A 14 9.89 2.24 11.66
CA GLY A 14 9.28 1.07 11.01
C GLY A 14 10.29 0.17 10.29
N GLU A 15 9.91 -0.31 9.11
CA GLU A 15 10.72 -1.21 8.29
C GLU A 15 10.64 -0.78 6.83
N ILE A 16 11.77 -0.69 6.14
CA ILE A 16 11.83 -0.42 4.71
C ILE A 16 11.82 -1.76 3.98
N TYR A 17 10.80 -1.95 3.15
CA TYR A 17 10.67 -3.10 2.27
C TYR A 17 11.21 -2.75 0.90
N THR A 18 12.09 -3.59 0.37
CA THR A 18 12.51 -3.53 -1.03
C THR A 18 11.77 -4.60 -1.80
N ILE A 19 10.96 -4.15 -2.76
CA ILE A 19 10.06 -4.98 -3.55
C ILE A 19 10.57 -5.01 -4.99
N LYS A 20 10.71 -6.20 -5.55
CA LYS A 20 11.02 -6.40 -6.97
C LYS A 20 9.73 -6.56 -7.76
N ILE A 21 9.63 -5.83 -8.87
CA ILE A 21 8.48 -5.79 -9.77
C ILE A 21 9.01 -5.97 -11.20
N GLY A 22 9.01 -7.20 -11.69
CA GLY A 22 9.72 -7.53 -12.93
C GLY A 22 11.22 -7.21 -12.83
N GLU A 23 11.72 -6.31 -13.68
CA GLU A 23 13.11 -5.83 -13.68
C GLU A 23 13.35 -4.60 -12.79
N ARG A 24 12.28 -4.00 -12.25
CA ARG A 24 12.35 -2.79 -11.43
C ARG A 24 12.33 -3.12 -9.95
N THR A 25 12.85 -2.21 -9.13
CA THR A 25 12.73 -2.26 -7.68
C THR A 25 12.04 -1.02 -7.15
N LEU A 26 11.30 -1.19 -6.06
CA LEU A 26 10.61 -0.14 -5.34
C LEU A 26 10.92 -0.30 -3.85
N ARG A 27 11.15 0.82 -3.15
CA ARG A 27 11.29 0.84 -1.70
C ARG A 27 10.06 1.51 -1.10
N VAL A 28 9.53 0.94 -0.03
CA VAL A 28 8.42 1.53 0.73
C VAL A 28 8.73 1.41 2.22
N LEU A 29 8.58 2.50 2.96
CA LEU A 29 8.67 2.48 4.42
C LEU A 29 7.31 2.11 5.01
N PHE A 30 7.25 1.00 5.73
CA PHE A 30 6.08 0.60 6.49
C PHE A 30 6.27 1.08 7.92
N LEU A 31 5.45 2.02 8.39
CA LEU A 31 5.52 2.48 9.77
C LEU A 31 5.16 1.34 10.73
N HIS A 32 5.71 1.37 11.96
CA HIS A 32 5.36 0.40 13.01
C HIS A 32 3.85 0.26 13.18
N HIS A 33 3.14 1.39 13.16
CA HIS A 33 1.68 1.39 13.22
C HIS A 33 1.03 0.60 12.08
N ALA A 34 1.48 0.76 10.83
CA ALA A 34 0.96 -0.01 9.70
C ALA A 34 1.21 -1.51 9.87
N ILE A 35 2.41 -1.90 10.30
CA ILE A 35 2.79 -3.30 10.55
C ILE A 35 1.90 -3.93 11.63
N GLU A 36 1.64 -3.21 12.73
CA GLU A 36 0.72 -3.67 13.78
C GLU A 36 -0.71 -3.86 13.25
N ARG A 37 -1.18 -2.96 12.37
CA ARG A 37 -2.51 -3.07 11.75
C ARG A 37 -2.62 -4.26 10.82
N ILE A 38 -1.59 -4.52 10.01
CA ILE A 38 -1.49 -5.70 9.14
C ILE A 38 -1.65 -6.98 9.98
N LYS A 39 -0.88 -7.09 11.07
CA LYS A 39 -0.96 -8.22 12.01
C LYS A 39 -2.35 -8.33 12.66
N LYS A 40 -2.91 -7.21 13.14
CA LYS A 40 -4.22 -7.17 13.80
C LYS A 40 -5.36 -7.63 12.89
N TRP A 41 -5.31 -7.29 11.60
CA TRP A 41 -6.32 -7.72 10.64
C TRP A 41 -6.07 -9.13 10.09
N GLY A 42 -4.91 -9.74 10.39
CA GLY A 42 -4.55 -11.06 9.87
C GLY A 42 -4.36 -11.09 8.35
N ILE A 43 -4.06 -9.94 7.73
CA ILE A 43 -3.82 -9.85 6.29
C ILE A 43 -2.33 -10.02 5.98
N LYS A 44 -2.03 -10.49 4.77
CA LYS A 44 -0.66 -10.74 4.32
C LYS A 44 0.01 -9.44 3.83
N GLU A 45 1.32 -9.31 4.02
CA GLU A 45 2.09 -8.16 3.56
C GLU A 45 2.02 -8.00 2.02
N GLU A 46 1.97 -9.13 1.30
CA GLU A 46 1.79 -9.19 -0.15
C GLU A 46 0.51 -8.48 -0.60
N MET A 47 -0.59 -8.63 0.15
CA MET A 47 -1.85 -7.96 -0.19
C MET A 47 -1.73 -6.44 -0.11
N VAL A 48 -0.97 -5.94 0.87
CA VAL A 48 -0.74 -4.50 1.04
C VAL A 48 0.17 -3.98 -0.06
N VAL A 49 1.23 -4.70 -0.39
CA VAL A 49 2.15 -4.34 -1.47
C VAL A 49 1.46 -4.36 -2.83
N GLU A 50 0.67 -5.39 -3.12
CA GLU A 50 -0.19 -5.43 -4.31
C GLU A 50 -1.15 -4.25 -4.36
N THR A 51 -1.75 -3.87 -3.22
CA THR A 51 -2.64 -2.71 -3.15
C THR A 51 -1.91 -1.40 -3.49
N LEU A 52 -0.68 -1.23 -3.01
CA LEU A 52 0.13 -0.04 -3.25
C LEU A 52 0.64 0.04 -4.70
N ILE A 53 0.99 -1.09 -5.31
CA ILE A 53 1.59 -1.15 -6.66
C ILE A 53 0.52 -1.25 -7.74
N LEU A 54 -0.53 -2.03 -7.48
CA LEU A 54 -1.63 -2.35 -8.39
C LEU A 54 -2.99 -1.99 -7.77
N PRO A 55 -3.21 -0.73 -7.37
CA PRO A 55 -4.51 -0.32 -6.85
C PRO A 55 -5.60 -0.48 -7.92
N GLU A 56 -6.82 -0.73 -7.46
CA GLU A 56 -8.02 -0.59 -8.29
C GLU A 56 -8.51 0.86 -8.30
N GLU A 57 -8.21 1.61 -7.24
CA GLU A 57 -8.34 3.06 -7.18
C GLU A 57 -7.33 3.65 -6.18
N VAL A 58 -6.93 4.90 -6.44
CA VAL A 58 -6.21 5.74 -5.50
C VAL A 58 -6.96 7.06 -5.38
N ILE A 59 -7.33 7.42 -4.17
CA ILE A 59 -8.06 8.65 -3.87
C ILE A 59 -7.26 9.57 -2.95
N ILE A 60 -7.55 10.87 -2.99
CA ILE A 60 -6.98 11.85 -2.05
C ILE A 60 -7.65 11.70 -0.68
N GLY A 61 -6.83 11.58 0.36
CA GLY A 61 -7.20 11.68 1.76
C GLY A 61 -6.92 13.08 2.34
N HIS A 62 -7.09 13.23 3.65
CA HIS A 62 -6.78 14.49 4.33
C HIS A 62 -5.26 14.77 4.35
N ARG A 63 -4.88 16.05 4.22
CA ARG A 63 -3.49 16.55 4.37
C ARG A 63 -2.48 15.90 3.41
N ASN A 64 -2.78 15.88 2.11
CA ASN A 64 -1.90 15.36 1.03
C ASN A 64 -1.54 13.88 1.16
N ARG A 65 -2.45 13.09 1.76
CA ARG A 65 -2.31 11.64 1.82
C ARG A 65 -3.02 11.00 0.66
N TYR A 66 -2.52 9.87 0.22
CA TYR A 66 -3.16 9.03 -0.77
C TYR A 66 -3.70 7.78 -0.09
N ILE A 67 -4.77 7.25 -0.67
CA ILE A 67 -5.43 6.05 -0.17
C ILE A 67 -5.60 5.10 -1.34
N ALA A 68 -4.79 4.06 -1.36
CA ALA A 68 -4.90 2.98 -2.33
C ALA A 68 -5.93 1.95 -1.84
N HIS A 69 -6.83 1.55 -2.73
CA HIS A 69 -7.77 0.46 -2.51
C HIS A 69 -7.56 -0.67 -3.51
N ARG A 70 -7.68 -1.90 -3.02
CA ARG A 70 -7.76 -3.11 -3.85
C ARG A 70 -8.69 -4.11 -3.16
N ARG A 71 -9.56 -4.76 -3.92
CA ARG A 71 -10.56 -5.70 -3.39
C ARG A 71 -9.94 -7.08 -3.19
N TYR A 72 -10.37 -7.73 -2.11
CA TYR A 72 -10.04 -9.10 -1.73
C TYR A 72 -11.31 -9.76 -1.20
N GLY A 73 -12.07 -10.39 -2.10
CA GLY A 73 -13.44 -10.82 -1.82
C GLY A 73 -14.35 -9.63 -1.52
N ASP A 74 -15.13 -9.72 -0.44
CA ASP A 74 -16.06 -8.66 -0.02
C ASP A 74 -15.38 -7.49 0.72
N HIS A 75 -14.06 -7.58 0.92
CA HIS A 75 -13.28 -6.58 1.65
C HIS A 75 -12.35 -5.82 0.71
N ILE A 76 -11.88 -4.66 1.16
CA ILE A 76 -10.76 -3.96 0.54
C ILE A 76 -9.58 -3.92 1.50
N VAL A 77 -8.37 -4.02 0.97
CA VAL A 77 -7.23 -3.42 1.65
C VAL A 77 -7.26 -1.93 1.36
N ARG A 78 -7.30 -1.12 2.42
CA ARG A 78 -7.22 0.34 2.36
C ARG A 78 -5.89 0.78 2.94
N ALA A 79 -4.92 1.02 2.06
CA ALA A 79 -3.57 1.43 2.41
C ALA A 79 -3.45 2.96 2.32
N VAL A 80 -3.22 3.60 3.46
CA VAL A 80 -3.04 5.05 3.54
C VAL A 80 -1.55 5.35 3.56
N TYR A 81 -1.09 6.18 2.62
CA TYR A 81 0.32 6.51 2.50
C TYR A 81 0.52 7.98 2.15
N GLU A 82 1.74 8.45 2.38
CA GLU A 82 2.25 9.75 1.95
C GLU A 82 3.68 9.58 1.44
N TYR A 83 4.35 10.68 1.13
CA TYR A 83 5.71 10.68 0.62
C TYR A 83 6.65 11.45 1.56
N GLU A 84 7.79 10.84 1.89
CA GLU A 84 8.95 11.53 2.45
C GLU A 84 9.97 11.70 1.31
N GLY A 85 9.90 12.83 0.59
CA GLY A 85 10.62 13.01 -0.67
C GLY A 85 10.07 12.06 -1.74
N GLU A 86 10.92 11.21 -2.31
CA GLU A 86 10.52 10.19 -3.29
C GLU A 86 10.14 8.84 -2.65
N LEU A 87 10.30 8.69 -1.33
CA LEU A 87 10.02 7.45 -0.63
C LEU A 87 8.54 7.39 -0.22
N PRO A 88 7.76 6.42 -0.73
CA PRO A 88 6.41 6.16 -0.22
C PRO A 88 6.49 5.64 1.22
N VAL A 89 5.66 6.21 2.09
CA VAL A 89 5.55 5.87 3.50
C VAL A 89 4.14 5.40 3.81
N LEU A 90 3.99 4.11 4.06
CA LEU A 90 2.72 3.50 4.47
C LEU A 90 2.44 3.83 5.94
N LEU A 91 1.42 4.66 6.16
CA LEU A 91 1.03 5.16 7.48
C LEU A 91 0.19 4.15 8.25
N THR A 92 -0.82 3.58 7.58
CA THR A 92 -1.77 2.64 8.21
C THR A 92 -2.50 1.81 7.16
N VAL A 93 -3.07 0.69 7.61
CA VAL A 93 -3.89 -0.20 6.79
C VAL A 93 -5.21 -0.53 7.50
N TYR A 94 -6.29 -0.55 6.73
CA TYR A 94 -7.58 -1.05 7.14
C TYR A 94 -8.03 -2.18 6.22
N PHE A 95 -8.85 -3.09 6.77
CA PHE A 95 -9.47 -4.16 5.99
C PHE A 95 -11.01 -4.15 6.18
N PRO A 96 -11.72 -3.11 5.71
CA PRO A 96 -13.18 -3.04 5.80
C PRO A 96 -13.87 -3.76 4.64
N TYR A 97 -15.18 -3.95 4.76
CA TYR A 97 -16.05 -4.29 3.62
C TYR A 97 -15.97 -3.24 2.51
N ALA A 98 -16.03 -3.70 1.26
CA ALA A 98 -15.86 -2.88 0.07
C ALA A 98 -17.00 -1.85 -0.10
N ASP A 99 -18.23 -2.22 0.24
CA ASP A 99 -19.45 -1.39 0.14
C ASP A 99 -19.35 -0.04 0.88
N ARG A 100 -18.54 0.03 1.94
CA ARG A 100 -18.36 1.25 2.73
C ARG A 100 -17.46 2.29 2.08
N TYR A 101 -16.47 1.86 1.29
CA TYR A 101 -15.31 2.71 0.98
C TYR A 101 -14.86 2.67 -0.47
N PHE A 102 -15.12 1.60 -1.20
CA PHE A 102 -14.73 1.46 -2.61
C PHE A 102 -15.62 2.34 -3.49
N LYS A 103 -15.02 3.15 -4.37
CA LYS A 103 -15.73 4.12 -5.22
C LYS A 103 -16.05 3.62 -6.62
N GLY A 104 -15.80 2.35 -6.89
CA GLY A 104 -16.08 1.72 -8.17
C GLY A 104 -14.83 1.47 -9.03
N GLY A 105 -13.65 1.90 -8.57
CA GLY A 105 -12.40 1.72 -9.30
C GLY A 105 -12.17 2.78 -10.39
N GLY A 106 -10.97 2.79 -10.96
CA GLY A 106 -10.64 3.59 -12.16
C GLY A 106 -10.21 5.04 -11.90
N VAL A 107 -10.27 5.50 -10.65
CA VAL A 107 -9.73 6.80 -10.21
C VAL A 107 -8.32 6.58 -9.68
N TYR A 108 -7.35 7.36 -10.15
CA TYR A 108 -5.94 7.23 -9.77
C TYR A 108 -5.32 8.60 -9.51
N GLU A 109 -5.55 9.13 -8.32
CA GLU A 109 -4.96 10.40 -7.87
C GLU A 109 -3.45 10.30 -7.67
N ASP A 110 -2.93 9.09 -7.45
CA ASP A 110 -1.50 8.79 -7.46
C ASP A 110 -1.24 7.36 -7.96
N LYS A 111 -0.01 7.11 -8.41
CA LYS A 111 0.52 5.78 -8.74
C LYS A 111 1.98 5.69 -8.32
N ILE A 112 2.24 4.96 -7.23
CA ILE A 112 3.59 4.67 -6.76
C ILE A 112 4.42 3.97 -7.86
N PHE A 113 3.82 3.02 -8.58
CA PHE A 113 4.47 2.33 -9.69
C PHE A 113 3.87 2.75 -11.04
N LYS A 114 4.64 3.49 -11.83
CA LYS A 114 4.23 4.00 -13.17
C LYS A 114 4.64 3.08 -14.32
N GLY A 115 4.77 1.78 -14.08
CA GLY A 115 5.31 0.80 -15.04
C GLY A 115 4.27 0.04 -15.86
N ILE A 116 3.04 0.56 -15.96
CA ILE A 116 1.92 -0.05 -16.69
C ILE A 116 1.23 1.05 -17.50
#